data_AF-A0A2N6VK05-F1
#
_entry.id   AF-A0A2N6VK05-F1
#
_cell.length_a   1.000
_cell.length_b   1.000
_cell.length_c   1.000
_cell.angle_alpha   90.00
_cell.angle_beta   90.00
_cell.angle_gamma   90.00
#
_symmetry.space_group_name_H-M   'P 1'
#
loop_
_entity.id
_entity.type
_entity.pdbx_description
1 polymer ?
#
loop_
_entity_poly.entity_id
_entity_poly.type
_entity_poly.pdbx_seq_one_letter_code
_entity_poly.pdbx_strand_id
1 'polypeptide(L)' 'MPTPTKGNRLGGSPAHERAMLNNLAAQLFENKSVKTTETKAKR' A
#
# COMPACT_ATOMS: atom_id res chain seq x y z
N MET A 1 -1.91 -5.81 -13.34
CA MET A 1 -1.12 -5.06 -12.32
C MET A 1 -1.51 -3.60 -12.40
N PRO A 2 -1.63 -2.86 -11.29
CA PRO A 2 -1.77 -1.41 -11.33
C PRO A 2 -0.58 -0.78 -12.08
N THR A 3 -0.84 0.30 -12.80
CA THR A 3 0.17 1.02 -13.58
C THR A 3 1.32 1.45 -12.66
N PRO A 4 2.58 1.12 -12.97
CA PRO A 4 3.72 1.56 -12.17
C PRO A 4 3.72 3.08 -12.03
N THR A 5 3.82 3.54 -10.79
CA THR A 5 3.80 4.96 -10.48
C THR A 5 5.15 5.59 -10.82
N LYS A 6 5.15 6.84 -11.28
CA LYS A 6 6.41 7.60 -11.46
C LYS A 6 7.04 7.88 -10.09
N GLY A 7 8.37 7.74 -10.01
CA GLY A 7 9.15 8.01 -8.79
C GLY A 7 9.29 6.82 -7.84
N ASN A 8 9.72 7.11 -6.62
CA ASN A 8 10.06 6.08 -5.64
C ASN A 8 8.81 5.30 -5.19
N ARG A 9 9.01 4.00 -4.99
CA ARG A 9 7.99 3.07 -4.51
C ARG A 9 7.73 3.28 -3.02
N LEU A 10 6.64 2.73 -2.52
CA LEU A 10 6.49 2.55 -1.08
C LEU A 10 7.46 1.44 -0.60
N GLY A 11 8.46 1.82 0.19
CA GLY A 11 9.51 0.91 0.65
C GLY A 11 10.68 0.78 -0.32
N GLY A 12 11.42 -0.33 -0.23
CA GLY A 12 12.72 -0.49 -0.93
C GLY A 12 12.69 -1.29 -2.23
N SER A 13 11.64 -2.09 -2.47
CA SER A 13 11.56 -2.96 -3.66
C SER A 13 10.10 -3.15 -4.12
N PRO A 14 9.86 -3.57 -5.38
CA PRO A 14 8.51 -3.87 -5.87
C PRO A 14 7.80 -4.97 -5.06
N ALA A 15 8.56 -5.94 -4.55
CA ALA A 15 8.01 -7.00 -3.71
C ALA A 15 7.58 -6.45 -2.34
N HIS A 16 8.38 -5.56 -1.74
CA HIS A 16 8.04 -4.93 -0.47
C HIS A 16 6.81 -4.03 -0.61
N GLU A 17 6.70 -3.23 -1.67
CA GLU A 17 5.54 -2.38 -1.92
C GLU A 17 4.24 -3.22 -1.98
N ARG A 18 4.26 -4.33 -2.72
CA ARG A 18 3.10 -5.24 -2.81
C ARG A 18 2.74 -5.86 -1.46
N ALA A 19 3.72 -6.36 -0.71
CA ALA A 19 3.47 -6.95 0.60
C ALA A 19 2.86 -5.93 1.58
N MET A 20 3.35 -4.68 1.56
CA MET A 20 2.84 -3.60 2.41
C MET A 20 1.38 -3.26 2.07
N LEU A 21 1.04 -3.12 0.79
CA LEU A 21 -0.33 -2.84 0.36
C LEU A 21 -1.29 -4.00 0.64
N ASN A 22 -0.86 -5.24 0.45
CA ASN A 22 -1.65 -6.43 0.77
C ASN A 22 -2.02 -6.48 2.26
N ASN A 23 -1.05 -6.24 3.14
CA ASN A 23 -1.28 -6.23 4.58
C ASN A 23 -2.18 -5.06 5.00
N LEU A 24 -2.01 -3.89 4.38
CA LEU A 24 -2.87 -2.73 4.64
C LEU A 24 -4.33 -3.00 4.25
N ALA A 25 -4.55 -3.64 3.10
CA ALA A 25 -5.89 -4.01 2.64
C ALA A 25 -6.54 -5.04 3.57
N ALA A 26 -5.80 -6.06 4.01
CA ALA A 26 -6.30 -7.05 4.99
C ALA A 26 -6.76 -6.36 6.29
N GLN A 27 -5.92 -5.48 6.85
CA GLN A 27 -6.27 -4.72 8.05
C GLN A 27 -7.50 -3.83 7.85
N LEU A 28 -7.68 -3.24 6.67
CA LEU A 28 -8.84 -2.42 6.35
C LEU A 28 -10.13 -3.25 6.30
N PHE A 29 -10.08 -4.45 5.72
CA PHE A 29 -11.25 -5.33 5.67
C PHE A 29 -11.63 -5.88 7.05
N GLU A 30 -10.66 -6.21 7.89
CA GLU A 30 -10.89 -6.68 9.25
C GLU A 30 -11.45 -5.58 10.16
N ASN A 31 -10.82 -4.40 10.15
CA ASN A 31 -11.10 -3.34 11.11
C ASN A 31 -12.10 -2.30 10.60
N LYS A 32 -12.50 -2.38 9.32
CA LYS A 32 -13.39 -1.42 8.61
C LYS A 32 -12.84 0.01 8.47
N SER A 33 -11.73 0.33 9.14
CA SER A 33 -11.03 1.61 9.07
C SER A 33 -9.57 1.43 9.50
N VAL A 34 -8.64 2.12 8.83
CA VAL A 34 -7.21 2.14 9.18
C VAL A 34 -6.68 3.56 9.04
N LYS A 35 -5.91 4.02 10.04
CA LYS A 35 -5.17 5.27 9.97
C LYS A 35 -3.79 5.02 9.35
N THR A 36 -3.56 5.55 8.16
CA THR A 36 -2.29 5.42 7.42
C THR A 36 -1.88 6.76 6.82
N THR A 37 -0.70 6.84 6.22
CA THR A 37 -0.27 8.04 5.50
C THR A 37 -1.07 8.21 4.22
N GLU A 38 -1.33 9.45 3.83
CA GLU A 38 -2.11 9.76 2.62
C GLU A 38 -1.53 9.09 1.36
N THR A 39 -0.20 9.03 1.26
CA THR A 39 0.51 8.36 0.17
C THR A 39 0.23 6.87 0.08
N LYS A 40 0.06 6.18 1.21
CA LYS A 40 -0.30 4.76 1.26
C LYS A 40 -1.78 4.54 0.97
N ALA A 41 -2.64 5.45 1.42
CA ALA A 41 -4.08 5.36 1.20
C ALA A 41 -4.49 5.60 -0.26
N LYS A 42 -3.76 6.45 -1.00
CA LYS A 42 -4.06 6.80 -2.40
C LYS A 42 -3.52 5.81 -3.44
N ARG A 43 -2.84 4.73 -3.02
CA ARG A 43 -2.15 3.80 -3.92
C ARG A 43 -3.06 2.74 -4.52
#